data_AF-A0A9E2ULA4-F1
#
_entry.id   AF-A0A9E2ULA4-F1
#
_cell.length_a   1.000
_cell.length_b   1.000
_cell.length_c   1.000
_cell.angle_alpha   90.00
_cell.angle_beta   90.00
_cell.angle_gamma   90.00
#
_symmetry.space_group_name_H-M   'P 1'
#
loop_
_entity.id
_entity.type
_entity.pdbx_description
1 polymer ?
#
loop_
_entity_poly.entity_id
_entity_poly.type
_entity_poly.pdbx_seq_one_letter_code
_entity_poly.pdbx_strand_id
1 'polypeptide(L)'
;MGALAAGAMVGGATIALAQADPIKERQENRKQAAAAMRAIKGVIDAKGNAKDAVDQAAKLKTLEVAFVKLFPAGSDKGDTKALPAVWTDWAGFDAASKNAETAFDKLSVAAGSGDIAQLQAAFADAGKACGACHEKFRAKAN
;
A
#
# COMPACT_ATOMS: atom_id res chain seq x y z
N MET A 1 -8.56 -58.52 -29.54
CA MET A 1 -9.91 -57.90 -29.65
C MET A 1 -10.43 -57.71 -28.22
N GLY A 2 -10.76 -56.55 -27.64
CA GLY A 2 -10.66 -55.10 -27.91
C GLY A 2 -10.75 -54.44 -26.51
N ALA A 3 -9.90 -53.47 -26.16
CA ALA A 3 -10.07 -52.02 -26.34
C ALA A 3 -11.16 -51.35 -25.46
N LEU A 4 -10.70 -50.52 -24.49
CA LEU A 4 -11.14 -49.14 -24.14
C LEU A 4 -12.62 -48.90 -23.74
N ALA A 5 -13.07 -47.87 -23.00
CA ALA A 5 -12.62 -46.88 -22.01
C ALA A 5 -13.88 -46.02 -21.70
N ALA A 6 -13.79 -45.09 -20.72
CA ALA A 6 -14.74 -43.99 -20.40
C ALA A 6 -16.00 -44.37 -19.59
N GLY A 7 -16.41 -43.69 -18.51
CA GLY A 7 -16.09 -42.34 -18.02
C GLY A 7 -17.41 -41.56 -17.86
N ALA A 8 -17.79 -41.19 -16.64
CA ALA A 8 -18.78 -40.14 -16.42
C ALA A 8 -18.43 -39.39 -15.12
N MET A 9 -18.07 -38.13 -15.33
CA MET A 9 -17.52 -37.19 -14.36
C MET A 9 -18.58 -36.81 -13.31
N VAL A 10 -18.19 -36.86 -12.03
CA VAL A 10 -18.89 -36.11 -10.98
C VAL A 10 -18.61 -34.63 -11.24
N GLY A 11 -19.66 -33.91 -11.65
CA GLY A 11 -19.63 -32.46 -11.80
C GLY A 11 -19.37 -31.78 -10.46
N GLY A 12 -18.09 -31.51 -10.18
CA GLY A 12 -17.71 -30.56 -9.14
C GLY A 12 -18.06 -29.16 -9.62
N ALA A 13 -19.05 -28.54 -9.00
CA ALA A 13 -19.27 -27.11 -9.11
C ALA A 13 -17.96 -26.42 -8.72
N THR A 14 -17.21 -25.92 -9.70
CA THR A 14 -16.17 -24.95 -9.45
C THR A 14 -16.87 -23.71 -8.94
N ILE A 15 -16.94 -23.55 -7.63
CA ILE A 15 -17.13 -22.24 -7.02
C ILE A 15 -16.03 -21.38 -7.63
N ALA A 16 -16.41 -20.47 -8.52
CA ALA A 16 -15.54 -19.39 -8.95
C ALA A 16 -15.26 -18.55 -7.70
N LEU A 17 -14.25 -18.96 -6.92
CA LEU A 17 -13.58 -18.05 -5.99
C LEU A 17 -13.05 -16.95 -6.90
N ALA A 18 -13.65 -15.75 -6.80
CA ALA A 18 -13.07 -14.56 -7.39
C ALA A 18 -11.59 -14.56 -7.00
N GLN A 19 -10.71 -14.78 -7.95
CA GLN A 19 -9.28 -14.74 -7.69
C GLN A 19 -9.01 -13.33 -7.18
N ALA A 20 -8.51 -13.22 -5.94
CA ALA A 20 -8.01 -11.97 -5.39
C ALA A 20 -7.15 -11.29 -6.45
N ASP A 21 -7.43 -10.02 -6.75
CA ASP A 21 -6.70 -9.24 -7.75
C ASP A 21 -5.67 -8.39 -6.99
N PRO A 22 -4.43 -8.87 -6.82
CA PRO A 22 -3.43 -8.18 -6.02
C PRO A 22 -3.10 -6.79 -6.56
N ILE A 23 -3.32 -6.55 -7.86
CA ILE A 23 -3.09 -5.26 -8.49
C ILE A 23 -4.15 -4.27 -8.04
N LYS A 24 -5.43 -4.64 -8.08
CA LYS A 24 -6.52 -3.79 -7.57
C LYS A 24 -6.39 -3.59 -6.06
N GLU A 25 -6.04 -4.62 -5.31
CA GLU A 25 -5.87 -4.52 -3.85
C GLU A 25 -4.75 -3.55 -3.47
N ARG A 26 -3.57 -3.64 -4.09
CA ARG A 26 -2.47 -2.70 -3.80
C ARG A 26 -2.81 -1.28 -4.24
N GLN A 27 -3.51 -1.11 -5.36
CA GLN A 27 -3.97 0.21 -5.81
C GLN A 27 -4.96 0.81 -4.81
N GLU A 28 -5.93 0.05 -4.32
CA GLU A 28 -6.91 0.49 -3.33
C GLU A 28 -6.24 0.83 -2.00
N ASN A 29 -5.34 -0.03 -1.54
CA ASN A 29 -4.51 0.22 -0.36
C ASN A 29 -3.75 1.56 -0.48
N ARG A 30 -3.17 1.88 -1.64
CA ARG A 30 -2.51 3.18 -1.88
C ARG A 30 -3.46 4.35 -2.04
N LYS A 31 -4.66 4.15 -2.60
CA LYS A 31 -5.71 5.19 -2.63
C LYS A 31 -6.13 5.58 -1.22
N GLN A 32 -6.34 4.60 -0.34
CA GLN A 32 -6.67 4.84 1.06
C GLN A 32 -5.54 5.54 1.81
N ALA A 33 -4.28 5.17 1.56
CA ALA A 33 -3.13 5.85 2.15
C ALA A 33 -3.06 7.31 1.67
N ALA A 34 -3.27 7.56 0.37
CA ALA A 34 -3.32 8.92 -0.16
C ALA A 34 -4.49 9.73 0.42
N ALA A 35 -5.65 9.12 0.66
CA ALA A 35 -6.78 9.77 1.31
C ALA A 35 -6.47 10.14 2.78
N ALA A 36 -5.85 9.23 3.54
CA ALA A 36 -5.43 9.50 4.90
C ALA A 36 -4.39 10.65 4.97
N MET A 37 -3.39 10.65 4.09
CA MET A 37 -2.43 11.76 3.98
C MET A 37 -3.13 13.10 3.66
N ARG A 38 -4.14 13.11 2.76
CA ARG A 38 -4.91 14.33 2.46
C ARG A 38 -5.70 14.82 3.67
N ALA A 39 -6.31 13.92 4.44
CA ALA A 39 -7.03 14.28 5.65
C ALA A 39 -6.10 14.91 6.71
N ILE A 40 -4.92 14.33 6.93
CA ILE A 40 -3.90 14.90 7.82
C ILE A 40 -3.45 16.28 7.33
N LYS A 41 -3.22 16.43 6.02
CA LYS A 41 -2.89 17.73 5.44
C LYS A 41 -4.00 18.76 5.67
N GLY A 42 -5.26 18.36 5.61
CA GLY A 42 -6.40 19.23 5.93
C GLY A 42 -6.34 19.76 7.37
N VAL A 43 -5.97 18.92 8.34
CA VAL A 43 -5.75 19.34 9.73
C VAL A 43 -4.61 20.37 9.82
N ILE A 44 -3.49 20.10 9.14
CA ILE A 44 -2.33 21.00 9.11
C ILE A 44 -2.68 22.35 8.48
N ASP A 45 -3.29 22.34 7.30
CA ASP A 45 -3.64 23.55 6.54
C ASP A 45 -4.63 24.44 7.30
N ALA A 46 -5.58 23.82 8.02
CA ALA A 46 -6.53 24.53 8.88
C ALA A 46 -5.91 25.05 10.19
N LYS A 47 -4.63 24.71 10.46
CA LYS A 47 -4.00 24.91 11.78
C LYS A 47 -4.85 24.33 12.91
N GLY A 48 -5.46 23.18 12.66
CA GLY A 48 -6.38 22.50 13.58
C GLY A 48 -5.66 21.83 14.75
N ASN A 49 -6.41 21.05 15.52
CA ASN A 49 -5.84 20.25 16.59
C ASN A 49 -5.07 19.07 15.99
N ALA A 50 -3.76 18.96 16.26
CA ALA A 50 -2.95 17.85 15.73
C ALA A 50 -3.49 16.46 16.11
N LYS A 51 -4.21 16.35 17.24
CA LYS A 51 -4.84 15.09 17.67
C LYS A 51 -5.92 14.59 16.70
N ASP A 52 -6.50 15.46 15.89
CA ASP A 52 -7.48 15.09 14.86
C ASP A 52 -6.85 14.25 13.72
N ALA A 53 -5.51 14.20 13.64
CA ALA A 53 -4.78 13.39 12.68
C ALA A 53 -4.43 11.98 13.16
N VAL A 54 -4.64 11.65 14.44
CA VAL A 54 -4.17 10.39 15.06
C VAL A 54 -4.75 9.16 14.34
N ASP A 55 -6.05 9.14 14.10
CA ASP A 55 -6.71 7.99 13.45
C ASP A 55 -6.22 7.77 12.01
N GLN A 56 -5.97 8.86 11.29
CA GLN A 56 -5.45 8.80 9.92
C GLN A 56 -3.99 8.35 9.90
N ALA A 57 -3.18 8.80 10.86
CA ALA A 57 -1.80 8.36 10.99
C ALA A 57 -1.71 6.85 11.33
N ALA A 58 -2.56 6.37 12.25
CA ALA A 58 -2.66 4.94 12.57
C ALA A 58 -3.14 4.09 11.39
N LYS A 59 -4.07 4.61 10.59
CA LYS A 59 -4.52 3.97 9.35
C LYS A 59 -3.38 3.79 8.34
N LEU A 60 -2.51 4.79 8.19
CA LEU A 60 -1.35 4.70 7.28
C LEU A 60 -0.43 3.56 7.66
N LYS A 61 -0.11 3.40 8.95
CA LYS A 61 0.71 2.27 9.44
C LYS A 61 0.08 0.93 9.06
N THR A 62 -1.20 0.74 9.37
CA THR A 62 -1.93 -0.50 9.06
C THR A 62 -1.89 -0.84 7.57
N LEU A 63 -2.08 0.18 6.72
CA LEU A 63 -2.03 0.00 5.26
C LEU A 63 -0.61 -0.37 4.78
N GLU A 64 0.42 0.19 5.38
CA GLU A 64 1.82 -0.05 5.00
C GLU A 64 2.30 -1.46 5.38
N VAL A 65 1.94 -1.94 6.58
CA VAL A 65 2.26 -3.32 7.02
C VAL A 65 1.68 -4.38 6.08
N ALA A 66 0.53 -4.11 5.46
CA ALA A 66 -0.08 -5.00 4.48
C ALA A 66 0.52 -4.84 3.06
N PHE A 67 1.14 -3.71 2.75
CA PHE A 67 1.38 -3.27 1.37
C PHE A 67 2.31 -4.20 0.58
N VAL A 68 3.47 -4.56 1.15
CA VAL A 68 4.47 -5.41 0.47
C VAL A 68 3.90 -6.78 0.09
N LYS A 69 2.99 -7.33 0.91
CA LYS A 69 2.35 -8.64 0.66
C LYS A 69 1.44 -8.65 -0.58
N LEU A 70 1.07 -7.47 -1.11
CA LEU A 70 0.23 -7.30 -2.28
C LEU A 70 1.03 -7.30 -3.62
N PHE A 71 2.29 -7.73 -3.57
CA PHE A 71 3.17 -7.88 -4.74
C PHE A 71 3.61 -9.33 -4.96
N PRO A 72 2.69 -10.30 -5.09
CA PRO A 72 3.06 -11.68 -5.39
C PRO A 72 3.77 -11.77 -6.74
N ALA A 73 4.56 -12.83 -6.92
CA ALA A 73 5.20 -13.14 -8.21
C ALA A 73 4.14 -13.24 -9.32
N GLY A 74 4.46 -12.72 -10.51
CA GLY A 74 3.56 -12.70 -11.66
C GLY A 74 2.52 -11.56 -11.65
N SER A 75 2.51 -10.69 -10.64
CA SER A 75 1.67 -9.48 -10.61
C SER A 75 2.34 -8.25 -11.24
N ASP A 76 3.34 -8.48 -12.10
CA ASP A 76 4.13 -7.48 -12.84
C ASP A 76 3.49 -7.06 -14.18
N LYS A 77 2.40 -7.72 -14.57
CA LYS A 77 1.69 -7.50 -15.83
C LYS A 77 0.28 -6.98 -15.60
N GLY A 78 -0.30 -6.36 -16.64
CA GLY A 78 -1.66 -5.80 -16.60
C GLY A 78 -1.68 -4.31 -16.26
N ASP A 79 -2.80 -3.83 -15.72
CA ASP A 79 -2.98 -2.42 -15.35
C ASP A 79 -2.20 -2.08 -14.06
N THR A 80 -0.88 -1.98 -14.18
CA THR A 80 -0.03 -1.64 -13.06
C THR A 80 1.04 -0.62 -13.39
N LYS A 81 1.34 0.23 -12.40
CA LYS A 81 2.45 1.17 -12.41
C LYS A 81 3.64 0.67 -11.60
N ALA A 82 3.57 -0.53 -11.01
CA ALA A 82 4.72 -1.15 -10.37
C ALA A 82 5.78 -1.46 -11.44
N LEU A 83 7.00 -0.99 -11.24
CA LEU A 83 8.11 -1.27 -12.16
C LEU A 83 8.66 -2.68 -11.89
N PRO A 84 9.28 -3.34 -12.90
CA PRO A 84 9.97 -4.62 -12.72
C PRO A 84 10.97 -4.62 -11.55
N ALA A 85 11.54 -3.45 -11.25
CA ALA A 85 12.43 -3.19 -10.12
C ALA A 85 11.89 -3.70 -8.77
N VAL A 86 10.57 -3.74 -8.56
CA VAL A 86 9.97 -4.27 -7.34
C VAL A 86 10.39 -5.73 -7.11
N TRP A 87 10.38 -6.55 -8.16
CA TRP A 87 10.69 -7.97 -8.06
C TRP A 87 12.18 -8.26 -8.21
N THR A 88 12.91 -7.47 -9.01
CA THR A 88 14.36 -7.66 -9.19
C THR A 88 15.18 -7.12 -8.02
N ASP A 89 14.66 -6.15 -7.26
CA ASP A 89 15.26 -5.60 -6.04
C ASP A 89 14.24 -5.62 -4.89
N TRP A 90 13.79 -6.83 -4.55
CA TRP A 90 12.83 -7.02 -3.47
C TRP A 90 13.33 -6.50 -2.12
N ALA A 91 14.63 -6.68 -1.82
CA ALA A 91 15.22 -6.20 -0.58
C ALA A 91 15.18 -4.67 -0.50
N GLY A 92 15.49 -3.97 -1.60
CA GLY A 92 15.35 -2.52 -1.67
C GLY A 92 13.90 -2.04 -1.56
N PHE A 93 12.96 -2.78 -2.15
CA PHE A 93 11.53 -2.47 -2.07
C PHE A 93 11.00 -2.63 -0.64
N ASP A 94 11.29 -3.75 0.01
CA ASP A 94 10.93 -4.01 1.41
C ASP A 94 11.56 -2.97 2.36
N ALA A 95 12.83 -2.63 2.16
CA ALA A 95 13.49 -1.57 2.92
C ALA A 95 12.83 -0.20 2.74
N ALA A 96 12.43 0.15 1.51
CA ALA A 96 11.73 1.40 1.24
C ALA A 96 10.34 1.45 1.91
N SER A 97 9.61 0.33 1.92
CA SER A 97 8.31 0.24 2.62
C SER A 97 8.48 0.32 4.15
N LYS A 98 9.48 -0.35 4.72
CA LYS A 98 9.83 -0.24 6.16
C LYS A 98 10.22 1.19 6.56
N ASN A 99 10.89 1.92 5.68
CA ASN A 99 11.18 3.34 5.89
C ASN A 99 9.90 4.17 5.91
N ALA A 100 8.93 3.88 5.03
CA ALA A 100 7.61 4.52 5.07
C ALA A 100 6.84 4.17 6.36
N GLU A 101 6.87 2.91 6.80
CA GLU A 101 6.28 2.48 8.07
C GLU A 101 6.86 3.27 9.26
N THR A 102 8.19 3.40 9.31
CA THR A 102 8.88 4.18 10.34
C THR A 102 8.49 5.66 10.31
N ALA A 103 8.28 6.23 9.11
CA ALA A 103 7.84 7.61 8.98
C ALA A 103 6.38 7.79 9.44
N PHE A 104 5.50 6.81 9.18
CA PHE A 104 4.12 6.82 9.68
C PHE A 104 4.02 6.63 11.19
N ASP A 105 4.95 5.89 11.80
CA ASP A 105 5.06 5.82 13.26
C ASP A 105 5.40 7.19 13.87
N LYS A 106 6.40 7.88 13.31
CA LYS A 106 6.73 9.26 13.73
C LYS A 106 5.56 10.22 13.53
N LEU A 107 4.84 10.08 12.42
CA LEU A 107 3.64 10.87 12.15
C LEU A 107 2.54 10.64 13.20
N SER A 108 2.33 9.39 13.61
CA SER A 108 1.35 9.03 14.65
C SER A 108 1.72 9.62 16.01
N VAL A 109 3.01 9.57 16.38
CA VAL A 109 3.52 10.21 17.61
C VAL A 109 3.33 11.73 17.55
N ALA A 110 3.68 12.36 16.42
CA ALA A 110 3.52 13.80 16.24
C ALA A 110 2.05 14.23 16.31
N ALA A 111 1.13 13.48 15.73
CA ALA A 111 -0.31 13.73 15.86
C ALA A 111 -0.76 13.67 17.34
N GLY A 112 -0.30 12.68 18.10
CA GLY A 112 -0.61 12.53 19.52
C GLY A 112 -0.10 13.67 20.41
N SER A 113 1.00 14.32 20.02
CA SER A 113 1.60 15.43 20.79
C SER A 113 0.65 16.61 20.99
N GLY A 114 -0.25 16.88 20.02
CA GLY A 114 -1.04 18.12 19.99
C GLY A 114 -0.30 19.32 19.40
N ASP A 115 0.96 19.17 18.98
CA ASP A 115 1.75 20.22 18.34
C ASP A 115 1.61 20.15 16.82
N ILE A 116 0.97 21.17 16.25
CA ILE A 116 0.70 21.26 14.81
C ILE A 116 1.98 21.42 13.97
N ALA A 117 3.02 22.06 14.51
CA ALA A 117 4.30 22.23 13.83
C ALA A 117 5.06 20.90 13.78
N GLN A 118 5.02 20.11 14.86
CA GLN A 118 5.55 18.74 14.86
C GLN A 118 4.81 17.84 13.88
N LEU A 119 3.48 17.93 13.84
CA LEU A 119 2.67 17.19 12.87
C LEU A 119 3.06 17.55 11.42
N GLN A 120 3.23 18.85 11.13
CA GLN A 120 3.64 19.32 9.82
C GLN A 120 5.03 18.81 9.40
N ALA A 121 6.01 18.85 10.32
CA ALA A 121 7.36 18.33 10.06
C ALA A 121 7.33 16.82 9.77
N ALA A 122 6.64 16.04 10.62
CA ALA A 122 6.51 14.60 10.44
C ALA A 122 5.75 14.24 9.14
N PHE A 123 4.74 15.04 8.77
CA PHE A 123 4.00 14.88 7.51
C PHE A 123 4.90 15.06 6.29
N ALA A 124 5.79 16.06 6.32
CA ALA A 124 6.75 16.27 5.23
C ALA A 124 7.71 15.08 5.08
N ASP A 125 8.19 14.51 6.19
CA ASP A 125 9.06 13.34 6.17
C ASP A 125 8.35 12.07 5.69
N ALA A 126 7.09 11.86 6.07
CA ALA A 126 6.25 10.80 5.52
C ALA A 126 6.06 10.95 3.99
N GLY A 127 5.88 12.19 3.52
CA GLY A 127 5.83 12.51 2.09
C GLY A 127 7.13 12.15 1.35
N LYS A 128 8.29 12.45 1.94
CA LYS A 128 9.61 12.07 1.38
C LYS A 128 9.77 10.56 1.27
N ALA A 129 9.34 9.80 2.28
CA ALA A 129 9.39 8.33 2.25
C ALA A 129 8.54 7.76 1.10
N CYS A 130 7.33 8.31 0.89
CA CYS A 130 6.50 7.96 -0.26
C CYS A 130 7.21 8.27 -1.59
N GLY A 131 7.84 9.45 -1.69
CA GLY A 131 8.59 9.88 -2.87
C GLY A 131 9.75 8.94 -3.21
N ALA A 132 10.58 8.61 -2.21
CA ALA A 132 11.74 7.74 -2.37
C ALA A 132 11.37 6.34 -2.89
N CYS A 133 10.26 5.76 -2.39
CA CYS A 133 9.76 4.49 -2.91
C CYS A 133 9.25 4.63 -4.35
N HIS A 134 8.44 5.66 -4.63
CA HIS A 134 7.90 5.87 -5.97
C HIS A 134 8.96 6.13 -7.03
N GLU A 135 10.04 6.84 -6.70
CA GLU A 135 11.12 7.18 -7.64
C GLU A 135 11.76 5.94 -8.25
N LYS A 136 11.94 4.87 -7.45
CA LYS A 136 12.60 3.63 -7.88
C LYS A 136 11.63 2.55 -8.34
N PHE A 137 10.45 2.47 -7.73
CA PHE A 137 9.58 1.30 -7.86
C PHE A 137 8.24 1.57 -8.56
N ARG A 138 7.92 2.82 -8.89
CA ARG A 138 6.64 3.18 -9.53
C ARG A 138 6.86 4.03 -10.78
N ALA A 139 6.24 3.63 -11.89
CA ALA A 139 6.16 4.47 -13.07
C ALA A 139 5.48 5.81 -12.72
N LYS A 140 5.94 6.90 -13.34
CA LYS A 140 5.32 8.22 -13.15
C LYS A 140 3.86 8.18 -13.61
N ALA A 141 3.01 8.94 -12.93
CA ALA A 141 1.68 9.22 -13.44
C ALA A 141 1.85 10.06 -14.70
N ASN A 142 1.20 9.64 -15.79
CA ASN A 142 1.12 10.41 -17.02
C ASN A 142 -0.03 11.41 -16.91
#